data_AF-A0A378XEQ5-F1
#
_entry.id   AF-A0A378XEQ5-F1
#
_cell.length_a   1.000
_cell.length_b   1.000
_cell.length_c   1.000
_cell.angle_alpha   90.00
_cell.angle_beta   90.00
_cell.angle_gamma   90.00
#
_symmetry.space_group_name_H-M   'P 1'
#
loop_
_entity.id
_entity.type
_entity.pdbx_description
1 polymer ?
#
loop_
_entity_poly.entity_id
_entity_poly.type
_entity_poly.pdbx_seq_one_letter_code
_entity_poly.pdbx_strand_id
1 'polypeptide(L)' 'MYWQSFNEFLAMDGHGVYVWSVFFLTVLLVLGELFSLRQLKQKTVKRFRRIRLLASKKGSK' A
#
# COMPACT_ATOMS: atom_id res chain seq x y z
N MET A 1 24.19 33.77 7.53
CA MET A 1 23.91 32.46 8.16
C MET A 1 22.38 32.29 8.25
N TYR A 2 21.70 32.14 7.10
CA TYR A 2 20.23 32.27 6.94
C TYR A 2 19.56 30.97 6.44
N TRP A 3 20.19 29.83 6.69
CA TRP A 3 19.63 28.50 6.41
C TRP A 3 19.95 27.64 7.63
N GLN A 4 19.26 27.89 8.73
CA GLN A 4 19.55 27.22 10.00
C GLN A 4 18.76 25.92 10.17
N SER A 5 17.82 25.57 9.29
CA SER A 5 16.98 24.40 9.53
C SER A 5 16.37 23.80 8.28
N PHE A 6 16.41 22.46 8.18
CA PHE A 6 15.54 21.65 7.30
C PHE A 6 14.06 22.06 7.40
N ASN A 7 13.67 22.63 8.54
CA ASN A 7 12.33 23.17 8.81
C ASN A 7 11.98 24.38 7.91
N GLU A 8 12.92 25.24 7.53
CA GLU A 8 12.67 26.34 6.56
C GLU A 8 12.48 25.81 5.14
N PHE A 9 13.13 24.69 4.80
CA PHE A 9 12.94 24.00 3.52
C PHE A 9 11.59 23.25 3.45
N LEU A 10 11.17 22.69 4.58
CA LEU A 10 9.87 22.06 4.78
C LEU A 10 8.74 23.07 4.91
N ALA A 11 9.04 24.29 5.36
CA ALA A 11 8.07 25.36 5.48
C ALA A 11 8.02 26.23 4.23
N MET A 12 9.11 26.40 3.45
CA MET A 12 9.23 27.25 2.24
C MET A 12 8.19 28.38 2.24
N ASP A 13 8.40 29.35 3.14
CA ASP A 13 7.57 30.56 3.26
C ASP A 13 6.08 30.35 3.61
N GLY A 14 5.73 29.19 4.19
CA GLY A 14 4.38 28.83 4.65
C GLY A 14 3.67 27.74 3.81
N HIS A 15 4.23 27.36 2.66
CA HIS A 15 3.55 26.45 1.72
C HIS A 15 3.95 24.98 1.83
N GLY A 16 5.11 24.66 2.39
CA GLY A 16 5.59 23.28 2.38
C GLY A 16 4.75 22.32 3.23
N VAL A 17 4.10 22.81 4.30
CA VAL A 17 3.14 22.02 5.11
C VAL A 17 2.01 21.44 4.25
N TYR A 18 1.52 22.18 3.26
CA TYR A 18 0.46 21.71 2.36
C TYR A 18 0.97 20.61 1.43
N VAL A 19 2.15 20.79 0.84
CA VAL A 19 2.76 19.82 -0.07
C VAL A 19 3.00 18.49 0.64
N TRP A 20 3.61 18.55 1.83
CA TRP A 20 3.89 17.36 2.63
C TRP A 20 2.61 16.68 3.11
N SER A 21 1.57 17.44 3.45
CA SER A 21 0.27 16.88 3.86
C SER A 21 -0.40 16.12 2.72
N VAL A 22 -0.43 16.69 1.51
CA VAL A 22 -0.98 16.01 0.32
C VAL A 22 -0.12 14.82 -0.08
N PHE A 23 1.20 14.96 -0.06
CA PHE A 23 2.12 13.86 -0.35
C PHE A 23 1.93 12.70 0.62
N PHE A 24 1.82 12.99 1.92
CA PHE A 24 1.55 11.99 2.94
C PHE A 24 0.19 11.32 2.75
N LEU A 25 -0.86 12.08 2.44
CA LEU A 25 -2.18 11.56 2.10
C LEU A 25 -2.13 10.61 0.89
N THR A 26 -1.45 11.01 -0.18
CA THR A 26 -1.28 10.17 -1.38
C THR A 26 -0.53 8.88 -1.05
N VAL A 27 0.58 8.97 -0.32
CA VAL A 27 1.35 7.79 0.12
C VAL A 27 0.50 6.87 0.97
N LEU A 28 -0.30 7.42 1.89
CA LEU A 28 -1.18 6.63 2.76
C LEU A 28 -2.24 5.88 1.94
N LEU A 29 -2.86 6.55 0.94
CA LEU A 29 -3.83 5.93 0.05
C LEU A 29 -3.21 4.79 -0.77
N VAL A 30 -2.04 5.03 -1.37
CA VAL A 30 -1.32 4.01 -2.16
C VAL A 30 -0.93 2.82 -1.29
N LEU A 31 -0.45 3.06 -0.07
CA LEU A 31 -0.13 1.99 0.88
C LEU A 31 -1.37 1.19 1.27
N GLY A 32 -2.49 1.85 1.51
CA GLY A 32 -3.78 1.21 1.80
C GLY A 32 -4.22 0.29 0.66
N GLU A 33 -4.12 0.77 -0.59
CA GLU A 33 -4.48 0.00 -1.77
C GLU A 33 -3.53 -1.18 -2.00
N LEU A 34 -2.21 -0.98 -1.86
CA LEU A 34 -1.22 -2.04 -1.92
C LEU A 34 -1.46 -3.12 -0.86
N PHE A 35 -1.83 -2.72 0.36
CA PHE A 35 -2.13 -3.67 1.43
C PHE A 35 -3.39 -4.47 1.10
N SER A 36 -4.44 -3.81 0.61
CA SER A 36 -5.68 -4.45 0.16
C SER A 36 -5.43 -5.45 -0.97
N LEU A 37 -4.63 -5.07 -1.97
CA LEU A 37 -4.23 -5.94 -3.10
C LEU A 37 -3.41 -7.14 -2.64
N ARG A 38 -2.49 -6.95 -1.67
CA ARG A 38 -1.72 -8.05 -1.07
C ARG A 38 -2.63 -9.03 -0.33
N GLN A 39 -3.62 -8.52 0.42
CA GLN A 39 -4.62 -9.36 1.10
C GLN A 39 -5.50 -10.12 0.10
N LEU A 40 -5.89 -9.48 -1.01
CA LEU A 40 -6.66 -10.12 -2.07
C LEU A 40 -5.89 -11.27 -2.72
N LYS A 41 -4.60 -11.07 -3.04
CA LYS A 41 -3.72 -12.13 -3.57
C LYS A 41 -3.66 -13.35 -2.64
N GLN A 42 -3.50 -13.13 -1.33
CA GLN A 42 -3.48 -14.21 -0.33
C GLN A 42 -4.79 -15.02 -0.33
N LYS A 43 -5.95 -14.34 -0.45
CA LYS A 43 -7.27 -14.98 -0.49
C LYS A 43 -7.45 -15.81 -1.77
N THR A 44 -7.02 -15.30 -2.91
CA THR A 44 -7.13 -15.98 -4.20
C THR A 44 -6.29 -17.25 -4.26
N VAL A 45 -5.03 -17.22 -3.81
CA VAL A 45 -4.15 -18.40 -3.80
C VAL A 45 -4.67 -19.53 -2.90
N LYS A 46 -5.25 -19.19 -1.74
CA LYS A 46 -5.87 -20.20 -0.85
C LYS A 46 -7.07 -20.88 -1.50
N ARG A 47 -7.84 -20.16 -2.31
CA ARG A 47 -9.03 -20.68 -2.99
C ARG A 47 -8.67 -21.66 -4.12
N PHE A 48 -7.64 -21.35 -4.91
CA PHE A 48 -7.15 -22.25 -5.97
C PHE A 48 -6.56 -23.56 -5.41
N ARG A 49 -5.84 -23.52 -4.29
CA ARG A 49 -5.34 -24.75 -3.64
C ARG A 49 -6.48 -25.69 -3.25
N ARG A 50 -7.60 -25.16 -2.76
CA ARG A 50 -8.76 -25.97 -2.34
C ARG A 50 -9.48 -26.62 -3.53
N ILE A 51 -9.62 -25.90 -4.64
CA ILE A 51 -10.22 -26.44 -5.87
C ILE A 51 -9.36 -27.56 -6.46
N ARG A 52 -8.02 -27.40 -6.48
CA ARG A 52 -7.10 -28.41 -7.03
C ARG A 52 -7.10 -29.72 -6.23
N LEU A 53 -7.19 -29.64 -4.90
CA LEU A 53 -7.31 -30.82 -4.03
C LEU A 53 -8.63 -31.58 -4.25
N LEU A 54 -9.74 -30.85 -4.42
CA LEU A 54 -11.05 -31.45 -4.69
C LEU A 54 -11.12 -32.09 -6.09
N ALA A 55 -10.48 -31.46 -7.10
CA ALA A 55 -10.38 -32.02 -8.45
C ALA A 55 -9.55 -33.31 -8.47
N SER A 56 -8.43 -33.36 -7.74
CA SER A 56 -7.60 -34.57 -7.61
C SER A 56 -8.34 -35.72 -6.92
N LYS A 57 -9.20 -35.44 -5.93
CA LYS A 57 -9.97 -36.48 -5.23
C LYS A 57 -11.13 -37.04 -6.07
N LYS A 58 -11.64 -36.27 -7.04
CA LYS A 58 -12.77 -36.67 -7.89
C LYS A 58 -12.35 -37.58 -9.06
N GLY A 59 -11.08 -37.56 -9.48
CA GLY A 59 -10.55 -38.47 -10.50
C GLY A 59 -10.12 -39.86 -9.99
N SER A 60 -10.28 -40.14 -8.70
CA SER A 60 -9.87 -41.41 -8.06
C SER A 60 -11.08 -42.26 -7.58
N LYS A 61 -12.26 -42.03 -8.15
CA LYS A 61 -13.47 -42.83 -7.92
C LYS A 61 -14.05 -43.29 -9.24
#